data_AF-A0A2J7R7N5-F1
#
_entry.id   AF-A0A2J7R7N5-F1
#
_cell.length_a   1.000
_cell.length_b   1.000
_cell.length_c   1.000
_cell.angle_alpha   90.00
_cell.angle_beta   90.00
_cell.angle_gamma   90.00
#
_symmetry.space_group_name_H-M   'P 1'
#
loop_
_entity.id
_entity.type
_entity.pdbx_description
1 polymer ?
#
loop_
_entity_poly.entity_id
_entity_poly.type
_entity_poly.pdbx_seq_one_letter_code
_entity_poly.pdbx_strand_id
1 'polypeptide(L)'
;MDAIRQRNVAYEYLCHLEEAKKWMEAVLKEELPTTTELEENLRNGVFLARLGNIVAPGTVPLTKIYDIDQKLFRAVGLQFRHTDNINYWLKSLEAVSLPTTFHPETTDVYDKKNMPRVIYCLHALSTHLFKLGKAPMIQDLYGKVNFTDEEINAVGLELKKYGIQMPAFRKIGGLLANELGADTAVLHAAIIAINEAIDRKDPSEILKCLSNPAARLQHLYPPYAAFYQEDMKNAKLNK
;
A
#
# COMPACT_ATOMS: atom_id res chain seq x y z
N MET A 1 -33.98 -6.01 -0.55
CA MET A 1 -33.01 -4.90 -0.43
C MET A 1 -31.71 -5.37 0.24
N ASP A 2 -31.77 -6.08 1.37
CA ASP A 2 -30.56 -6.55 2.08
C ASP A 2 -29.69 -7.53 1.29
N ALA A 3 -30.28 -8.47 0.54
CA ALA A 3 -29.53 -9.44 -0.26
C ALA A 3 -28.74 -8.78 -1.41
N ILE A 4 -29.33 -7.80 -2.09
CA ILE A 4 -28.66 -7.03 -3.15
C ILE A 4 -27.52 -6.20 -2.55
N ARG A 5 -27.75 -5.56 -1.40
CA ARG A 5 -26.70 -4.80 -0.69
C ARG A 5 -25.54 -5.69 -0.29
N GLN A 6 -25.82 -6.87 0.29
CA GLN A 6 -24.79 -7.82 0.71
C GLN A 6 -23.98 -8.34 -0.49
N ARG A 7 -24.66 -8.64 -1.60
CA ARG A 7 -24.00 -9.05 -2.84
C ARG A 7 -23.08 -7.97 -3.40
N ASN A 8 -23.52 -6.71 -3.39
CA ASN A 8 -22.69 -5.58 -3.83
C ASN A 8 -21.45 -5.40 -2.95
N VAL A 9 -21.59 -5.57 -1.63
CA VAL A 9 -20.45 -5.49 -0.70
C VAL A 9 -19.45 -6.62 -0.95
N ALA A 10 -19.93 -7.85 -1.17
CA ALA A 10 -19.06 -8.99 -1.47
C ALA A 10 -18.32 -8.80 -2.81
N TYR A 11 -19.01 -8.29 -3.84
CA TYR A 11 -18.39 -7.93 -5.11
C TYR A 11 -17.34 -6.83 -4.96
N GLU A 12 -17.66 -5.75 -4.23
CA GLU A 12 -16.71 -4.67 -3.96
C GLU A 12 -15.46 -5.19 -3.23
N TYR A 13 -15.64 -6.09 -2.26
CA TYR A 13 -14.51 -6.70 -1.55
C TYR A 13 -13.66 -7.60 -2.45
N LEU A 14 -14.28 -8.40 -3.33
CA LEU A 14 -13.57 -9.19 -4.33
C LEU A 14 -12.74 -8.32 -5.29
N CYS A 15 -13.27 -7.18 -5.71
CA CYS A 15 -12.49 -6.20 -6.46
C CYS A 15 -11.26 -5.74 -5.66
N HIS A 16 -11.42 -5.37 -4.39
CA HIS A 16 -10.30 -4.95 -3.54
C HIS A 16 -9.26 -6.04 -3.28
N LEU A 17 -9.68 -7.30 -3.17
CA LEU A 17 -8.79 -8.46 -3.10
C LEU A 17 -7.96 -8.59 -4.38
N GLU A 18 -8.60 -8.48 -5.54
CA GLU A 18 -7.92 -8.58 -6.84
C GLU A 18 -6.94 -7.42 -7.08
N GLU A 19 -7.31 -6.21 -6.66
CA GLU A 19 -6.44 -5.03 -6.69
C GLU A 19 -5.20 -5.24 -5.84
N ALA A 20 -5.38 -5.72 -4.60
CA ALA A 20 -4.30 -6.01 -3.68
C ALA A 20 -3.38 -7.13 -4.22
N LYS A 21 -3.98 -8.19 -4.78
CA LYS A 21 -3.25 -9.27 -5.44
C LYS A 21 -2.33 -8.74 -6.53
N LYS A 22 -2.89 -8.07 -7.55
CA LYS A 22 -2.10 -7.57 -8.70
C LYS A 22 -1.01 -6.61 -8.27
N TRP A 23 -1.30 -5.78 -7.27
CA TRP A 23 -0.27 -4.89 -6.72
C TRP A 23 0.85 -5.68 -6.04
N MET A 24 0.53 -6.67 -5.20
CA MET A 24 1.52 -7.54 -4.57
C MET A 24 2.35 -8.29 -5.61
N GLU A 25 1.74 -8.83 -6.66
CA GLU A 25 2.46 -9.50 -7.77
C GLU A 25 3.43 -8.53 -8.47
N ALA A 26 2.99 -7.29 -8.72
CA ALA A 26 3.82 -6.27 -9.34
C ALA A 26 5.03 -5.86 -8.49
N VAL A 27 4.88 -5.86 -7.15
CA VAL A 27 5.96 -5.54 -6.20
C VAL A 27 6.87 -6.74 -5.97
N LEU A 28 6.32 -7.92 -5.72
CA LEU A 28 7.06 -9.16 -5.42
C LEU A 28 7.68 -9.81 -6.66
N LYS A 29 7.23 -9.45 -7.86
CA LYS A 29 7.66 -10.04 -9.15
C LYS A 29 7.40 -11.55 -9.22
N GLU A 30 6.27 -11.98 -8.66
CA GLU A 30 5.83 -13.36 -8.68
C GLU A 30 4.31 -13.45 -8.81
N GLU A 31 3.80 -14.57 -9.28
CA GLU A 31 2.36 -14.85 -9.33
C GLU A 31 1.86 -15.27 -7.95
N LEU A 32 0.75 -14.69 -7.53
CA LEU A 32 0.07 -15.03 -6.29
C LEU A 32 -1.12 -15.97 -6.57
N PRO A 33 -1.61 -16.67 -5.53
CA PRO A 33 -2.82 -17.51 -5.62
C PRO A 33 -4.03 -16.76 -6.17
N THR A 34 -5.07 -17.49 -6.54
CA THR A 34 -6.33 -16.90 -7.04
C THR A 34 -6.94 -15.96 -5.99
N THR A 35 -7.78 -15.02 -6.44
CA THR A 35 -8.41 -14.00 -5.58
C THR A 35 -9.16 -14.62 -4.40
N THR A 36 -9.81 -15.77 -4.63
CA THR A 36 -10.56 -16.53 -3.63
C THR A 36 -9.68 -17.26 -2.63
N GLU A 37 -8.47 -17.66 -3.01
CA GLU A 37 -7.51 -18.35 -2.15
C GLU A 37 -6.49 -17.40 -1.51
N LEU A 38 -6.45 -16.13 -1.96
CA LEU A 38 -5.48 -15.13 -1.52
C LEU A 38 -5.47 -15.00 0.00
N GLU A 39 -6.65 -14.84 0.60
CA GLU A 39 -6.78 -14.65 2.05
C GLU A 39 -6.16 -15.80 2.84
N GLU A 40 -6.40 -17.05 2.42
CA GLU A 40 -5.88 -18.24 3.09
C GLU A 40 -4.36 -18.33 2.97
N ASN A 41 -3.81 -17.95 1.81
CA ASN A 41 -2.38 -17.96 1.55
C ASN A 41 -1.61 -16.79 2.21
N LEU A 42 -2.30 -15.73 2.63
CA LEU A 42 -1.69 -14.66 3.43
C LEU A 42 -1.52 -15.04 4.90
N ARG A 43 -2.26 -16.05 5.40
CA ARG A 43 -2.29 -16.42 6.84
C ARG A 43 -0.94 -16.87 7.39
N ASN A 44 -0.09 -17.47 6.55
CA ASN A 44 1.27 -17.89 6.93
C ASN A 44 2.27 -16.71 7.03
N GLY A 45 1.85 -15.52 6.61
CA GLY A 45 2.64 -14.30 6.63
C GLY A 45 3.84 -14.27 5.68
N VAL A 46 4.10 -15.30 4.88
CA VAL A 46 5.31 -15.38 4.03
C VAL A 46 5.30 -14.28 2.97
N PHE A 47 4.20 -14.14 2.22
CA PHE A 47 4.05 -13.08 1.23
C PHE A 47 4.12 -11.68 1.87
N LEU A 48 3.52 -11.52 3.06
CA LEU A 48 3.54 -10.26 3.81
C LEU A 48 4.96 -9.90 4.27
N ALA A 49 5.71 -10.88 4.81
CA ALA A 49 7.08 -10.68 5.24
C ALA A 49 8.02 -10.37 4.06
N ARG A 50 7.83 -11.02 2.92
CA ARG A 50 8.57 -10.72 1.69
C ARG A 50 8.29 -9.32 1.18
N LEU A 51 7.03 -8.89 1.22
CA LEU A 51 6.65 -7.51 0.94
C LEU A 51 7.35 -6.55 1.92
N GLY A 52 7.36 -6.89 3.22
CA GLY A 52 8.07 -6.14 4.25
C GLY A 52 9.58 -6.05 4.00
N ASN A 53 10.20 -7.08 3.42
CA ASN A 53 11.61 -7.04 3.03
C ASN A 53 11.87 -6.03 1.89
N ILE A 54 11.00 -5.95 0.88
CA ILE A 54 11.13 -4.97 -0.21
C ILE A 54 10.98 -3.54 0.33
N VAL A 55 10.05 -3.36 1.27
CA VAL A 55 9.70 -2.07 1.84
C VAL A 55 10.75 -1.57 2.84
N ALA A 56 11.23 -2.47 3.72
CA ALA A 56 12.19 -2.19 4.78
C ALA A 56 13.15 -3.38 4.97
N PRO A 57 14.15 -3.56 4.09
CA PRO A 57 15.02 -4.74 4.09
C PRO A 57 15.86 -4.89 5.37
N GLY A 58 16.19 -3.77 6.03
CA GLY A 58 16.89 -3.78 7.32
C GLY A 58 16.03 -4.31 8.47
N THR A 59 14.70 -4.16 8.39
CA THR A 59 13.76 -4.60 9.43
C THR A 59 13.35 -6.07 9.23
N VAL A 60 13.21 -6.50 7.97
CA VAL A 60 12.78 -7.85 7.62
C VAL A 60 13.81 -8.52 6.71
N PRO A 61 14.88 -9.12 7.25
CA PRO A 61 15.81 -9.90 6.44
C PRO A 61 15.15 -11.17 5.91
N LEU A 62 15.34 -11.49 4.63
CA LEU A 62 14.81 -12.72 4.01
C LEU A 62 15.22 -13.99 4.77
N THR A 63 16.43 -13.99 5.35
CA THR A 63 16.97 -15.11 6.14
C THR A 63 16.19 -15.40 7.43
N LYS A 64 15.37 -14.45 7.90
CA LYS A 64 14.54 -14.59 9.10
C LYS A 64 13.09 -14.97 8.79
N ILE A 65 12.71 -15.01 7.51
CA ILE A 65 11.37 -15.44 7.11
C ILE A 65 11.27 -16.95 7.26
N TYR A 66 10.37 -17.38 8.12
CA TYR A 66 10.09 -18.79 8.36
C TYR A 66 9.28 -19.38 7.20
N ASP A 67 9.67 -20.59 6.76
CA ASP A 67 9.03 -21.30 5.64
C ASP A 67 8.89 -20.46 4.37
N ILE A 68 9.98 -19.80 3.95
CA ILE A 68 9.98 -18.90 2.79
C ILE A 68 9.47 -19.55 1.49
N ASP A 69 9.68 -20.86 1.32
CA ASP A 69 9.22 -21.65 0.17
C ASP A 69 7.78 -22.19 0.34
N GLN A 70 7.15 -21.96 1.50
CA GLN A 70 5.82 -22.47 1.87
C GLN A 70 5.69 -24.00 1.80
N LYS A 71 6.80 -24.74 1.94
CA LYS A 71 6.82 -26.20 1.85
C LYS A 71 6.12 -26.83 3.05
N LEU A 72 6.37 -26.29 4.24
CA LEU A 72 5.73 -26.76 5.47
C LEU A 72 4.25 -26.38 5.49
N PHE A 73 3.92 -25.17 5.05
CA PHE A 73 2.54 -24.73 4.91
C PHE A 73 1.74 -25.66 3.98
N ARG A 74 2.30 -26.04 2.82
CA ARG A 74 1.63 -26.97 1.90
C ARG A 74 1.53 -28.40 2.44
N ALA A 75 2.50 -28.85 3.24
CA ALA A 75 2.55 -30.22 3.73
C ALA A 75 1.74 -30.45 5.02
N VAL A 76 1.77 -29.50 5.95
CA VAL A 76 1.24 -29.66 7.32
C VAL A 76 0.28 -28.52 7.70
N GLY A 77 0.15 -27.49 6.86
CA GLY A 77 -0.69 -26.32 7.15
C GLY A 77 -0.03 -25.31 8.08
N LEU A 78 -0.86 -24.50 8.71
CA LEU A 78 -0.43 -23.33 9.49
C LEU A 78 0.24 -23.73 10.82
N GLN A 79 1.52 -23.37 10.97
CA GLN A 79 2.28 -23.49 12.20
C GLN A 79 2.32 -22.17 12.98
N PHE A 80 2.30 -22.22 14.31
CA PHE A 80 2.35 -21.02 15.17
C PHE A 80 3.54 -20.11 14.85
N ARG A 81 4.68 -20.69 14.47
CA ARG A 81 5.88 -19.94 14.07
C ARG A 81 5.68 -19.02 12.86
N HIS A 82 4.66 -19.25 12.02
CA HIS A 82 4.29 -18.32 10.95
C HIS A 82 3.87 -16.93 11.49
N THR A 83 3.46 -16.82 12.75
CA THR A 83 3.19 -15.52 13.37
C THR A 83 4.42 -14.61 13.37
N ASP A 84 5.64 -15.16 13.39
CA ASP A 84 6.88 -14.38 13.27
C ASP A 84 6.92 -13.61 11.95
N ASN A 85 6.50 -14.23 10.84
CA ASN A 85 6.47 -13.59 9.52
C ASN A 85 5.51 -12.39 9.51
N ILE A 86 4.33 -12.55 10.11
CA ILE A 86 3.34 -11.48 10.24
C ILE A 86 3.91 -10.34 11.11
N ASN A 87 4.53 -10.68 12.24
CA ASN A 87 5.14 -9.69 13.13
C ASN A 87 6.29 -8.91 12.46
N TYR A 88 7.09 -9.56 11.61
CA TYR A 88 8.09 -8.87 10.81
C TYR A 88 7.47 -7.90 9.81
N TRP A 89 6.41 -8.32 9.12
CA TRP A 89 5.67 -7.43 8.23
C TRP A 89 5.10 -6.21 8.98
N LEU A 90 4.47 -6.41 10.14
CA LEU A 90 3.95 -5.29 10.96
C LEU A 90 5.06 -4.31 11.35
N LYS A 91 6.23 -4.80 11.77
CA LYS A 91 7.41 -3.96 12.04
C LYS A 91 7.88 -3.20 10.80
N SER A 92 7.74 -3.77 9.61
CA SER A 92 8.07 -3.08 8.36
C SER A 92 7.14 -1.89 8.07
N LEU A 93 5.86 -1.99 8.47
CA LEU A 93 4.89 -0.89 8.34
C LEU A 93 5.29 0.30 9.22
N GLU A 94 5.68 0.02 10.47
CA GLU A 94 6.21 1.03 11.39
C GLU A 94 7.50 1.67 10.86
N ALA A 95 8.41 0.87 10.28
CA ALA A 95 9.67 1.35 9.74
C ALA A 95 9.51 2.31 8.55
N VAL A 96 8.37 2.27 7.85
CA VAL A 96 8.04 3.24 6.78
C VAL A 96 7.06 4.31 7.24
N SER A 97 6.81 4.42 8.54
CA SER A 97 5.91 5.41 9.14
C SER A 97 4.49 5.35 8.57
N LEU A 98 3.99 4.14 8.26
CA LEU A 98 2.57 3.97 7.97
C LEU A 98 1.79 4.21 9.29
N PRO A 99 0.69 4.99 9.28
CA PRO A 99 -0.05 5.23 10.51
C PRO A 99 -0.66 3.95 11.09
N THR A 100 -0.61 3.82 12.41
CA THR A 100 -1.06 2.63 13.15
C THR A 100 -2.57 2.38 13.03
N THR A 101 -3.35 3.38 12.63
CA THR A 101 -4.79 3.28 12.32
C THR A 101 -5.07 2.28 11.20
N PHE A 102 -4.11 2.09 10.28
CA PHE A 102 -4.21 1.11 9.19
C PHE A 102 -3.71 -0.28 9.58
N HIS A 103 -2.94 -0.42 10.67
CA HIS A 103 -2.29 -1.68 11.01
C HIS A 103 -3.34 -2.73 11.45
N PRO A 104 -3.29 -3.96 10.93
CA PRO A 104 -4.02 -5.08 11.47
C PRO A 104 -3.29 -5.68 12.67
N GLU A 105 -3.96 -6.56 13.40
CA GLU A 105 -3.36 -7.40 14.44
C GLU A 105 -2.88 -8.73 13.86
N THR A 106 -1.96 -9.40 14.56
CA THR A 106 -1.47 -10.73 14.14
C THR A 106 -2.61 -11.76 14.02
N THR A 107 -3.63 -11.67 14.88
CA THR A 107 -4.80 -12.55 14.82
C THR A 107 -5.75 -12.23 13.67
N ASP A 108 -5.75 -11.01 13.15
CA ASP A 108 -6.55 -10.65 11.97
C ASP A 108 -6.10 -11.45 10.76
N VAL A 109 -4.79 -11.68 10.66
CA VAL A 109 -4.12 -12.48 9.61
C VAL A 109 -4.14 -13.97 9.96
N TYR A 110 -3.48 -14.37 11.06
CA TYR A 110 -3.21 -15.78 11.38
C TYR A 110 -4.50 -16.60 11.60
N ASP A 111 -5.42 -16.07 12.42
CA ASP A 111 -6.69 -16.72 12.71
C ASP A 111 -7.80 -16.37 11.70
N LYS A 112 -7.47 -15.57 10.67
CA LYS A 112 -8.43 -15.04 9.68
C LYS A 112 -9.62 -14.31 10.36
N LYS A 113 -9.39 -13.61 11.49
CA LYS A 113 -10.45 -12.91 12.22
C LYS A 113 -10.96 -11.67 11.48
N ASN A 114 -10.08 -10.98 10.76
CA ASN A 114 -10.42 -9.74 10.06
C ASN A 114 -9.51 -9.50 8.85
N MET A 115 -9.56 -10.42 7.88
CA MET A 115 -8.81 -10.28 6.64
C MET A 115 -9.12 -8.98 5.86
N PRO A 116 -10.37 -8.44 5.85
CA PRO A 116 -10.64 -7.15 5.24
C PRO A 116 -9.78 -6.00 5.79
N ARG A 117 -9.41 -6.03 7.08
CA ARG A 117 -8.47 -5.06 7.66
C ARG A 117 -7.05 -5.22 7.12
N VAL A 118 -6.62 -6.45 6.84
CA VAL A 118 -5.32 -6.74 6.22
C VAL A 118 -5.30 -6.19 4.78
N ILE A 119 -6.36 -6.44 4.01
CA ILE A 119 -6.48 -5.90 2.64
C ILE A 119 -6.53 -4.37 2.67
N TYR A 120 -7.27 -3.78 3.61
CA TYR A 120 -7.27 -2.33 3.82
C TYR A 120 -5.88 -1.76 4.12
N CYS A 121 -5.11 -2.44 4.97
CA CYS A 121 -3.72 -2.08 5.25
C CYS A 121 -2.84 -2.15 4.00
N LEU A 122 -3.01 -3.17 3.15
CA LEU A 122 -2.26 -3.30 1.89
C LEU A 122 -2.57 -2.15 0.92
N HIS A 123 -3.82 -1.72 0.84
CA HIS A 123 -4.24 -0.55 0.05
C HIS A 123 -3.67 0.77 0.60
N ALA A 124 -3.61 0.91 1.92
CA ALA A 124 -2.98 2.07 2.55
C ALA A 124 -1.46 2.08 2.31
N LEU A 125 -0.81 0.92 2.46
CA LEU A 125 0.61 0.74 2.20
C LEU A 125 0.94 1.03 0.73
N SER A 126 0.15 0.53 -0.22
CA SER A 126 0.38 0.77 -1.65
C SER A 126 0.32 2.26 -1.99
N THR A 127 -0.70 2.96 -1.48
CA THR A 127 -0.86 4.41 -1.64
C THR A 127 0.30 5.17 -1.01
N HIS A 128 0.74 4.77 0.18
CA HIS A 128 1.87 5.38 0.88
C HIS A 128 3.19 5.20 0.12
N LEU A 129 3.48 3.98 -0.31
CA LEU A 129 4.70 3.66 -1.06
C LEU A 129 4.72 4.33 -2.45
N PHE A 130 3.57 4.45 -3.10
CA PHE A 130 3.45 5.21 -4.36
C PHE A 130 3.80 6.69 -4.15
N LYS A 131 3.28 7.32 -3.08
CA LYS A 131 3.65 8.70 -2.73
C LYS A 131 5.15 8.87 -2.41
N LEU A 132 5.81 7.82 -1.93
CA LEU A 132 7.25 7.79 -1.69
C LEU A 132 8.08 7.42 -2.95
N GLY A 133 7.44 7.12 -4.08
CA GLY A 133 8.10 6.68 -5.32
C GLY A 133 8.69 5.27 -5.26
N LYS A 134 8.30 4.44 -4.29
CA LYS A 134 8.89 3.11 -4.04
C LYS A 134 8.11 1.94 -4.66
N ALA A 135 6.84 2.14 -4.98
CA ALA A 135 5.96 1.09 -5.52
C ALA A 135 5.02 1.66 -6.58
N PRO A 136 4.53 0.82 -7.53
CA PRO A 136 3.49 1.22 -8.47
C PRO A 136 2.17 1.54 -7.74
N MET A 137 1.34 2.36 -8.38
CA MET A 137 0.00 2.65 -7.90
C MET A 137 -0.88 1.39 -8.01
N ILE A 138 -1.67 1.12 -6.96
CA ILE A 138 -2.70 0.09 -7.01
C ILE A 138 -3.80 0.49 -8.00
N GLN A 139 -4.29 -0.46 -8.78
CA GLN A 139 -5.32 -0.20 -9.78
C GLN A 139 -6.70 -0.13 -9.12
N ASP A 140 -7.63 0.58 -9.74
CA ASP A 140 -9.07 0.49 -9.43
C ASP A 140 -9.71 -0.44 -10.45
N LEU A 141 -10.20 -1.58 -9.97
CA LEU A 141 -10.80 -2.67 -10.74
C LEU A 141 -12.30 -2.81 -10.48
N TYR A 142 -12.88 -1.92 -9.68
CA TYR A 142 -14.31 -1.93 -9.42
C TYR A 142 -15.10 -1.77 -10.74
N GLY A 143 -15.97 -2.74 -11.05
CA GLY A 143 -16.75 -2.76 -12.29
C GLY A 143 -15.97 -3.14 -13.54
N LYS A 144 -14.67 -3.47 -13.44
CA LYS A 144 -13.81 -3.90 -14.55
C LYS A 144 -13.52 -5.40 -14.55
N VAL A 145 -13.76 -6.07 -13.42
CA VAL A 145 -13.55 -7.50 -13.23
C VAL A 145 -14.88 -8.16 -12.92
N ASN A 146 -15.09 -9.35 -13.47
CA ASN A 146 -16.27 -10.17 -13.23
C ASN A 146 -15.88 -11.37 -12.37
N PHE A 147 -16.71 -11.69 -11.39
CA PHE A 147 -16.59 -12.85 -10.52
C PHE A 147 -17.83 -13.72 -10.71
N THR A 148 -17.71 -15.03 -10.45
CA THR A 148 -18.85 -15.92 -10.55
C THR A 148 -19.82 -15.72 -9.39
N ASP A 149 -21.06 -16.19 -9.56
CA ASP A 149 -22.06 -16.12 -8.50
C ASP A 149 -21.63 -16.90 -7.25
N GLU A 150 -20.95 -18.03 -7.44
CA GLU A 150 -20.40 -18.85 -6.37
C GLU A 150 -19.35 -18.09 -5.56
N GLU A 151 -18.43 -17.37 -6.21
CA GLU A 151 -17.38 -16.59 -5.56
C GLU A 151 -17.97 -15.45 -4.72
N ILE A 152 -18.90 -14.69 -5.31
CA ILE A 152 -19.58 -13.57 -4.63
C ILE A 152 -20.39 -14.08 -3.43
N ASN A 153 -21.08 -15.21 -3.58
CA ASN A 153 -21.86 -15.80 -2.50
C ASN A 153 -20.96 -16.32 -1.37
N ALA A 154 -19.84 -16.98 -1.70
CA ALA A 154 -18.88 -17.50 -0.72
C ALA A 154 -18.31 -16.38 0.16
N VAL A 155 -17.81 -15.31 -0.47
CA VAL A 155 -17.30 -14.13 0.25
C VAL A 155 -18.40 -13.44 1.05
N GLY A 156 -19.60 -13.31 0.47
CA GLY A 156 -20.75 -12.72 1.16
C GLY A 156 -21.14 -13.47 2.44
N LEU A 157 -21.01 -14.79 2.47
CA LEU A 157 -21.24 -15.62 3.65
C LEU A 157 -20.13 -15.45 4.69
N GLU A 158 -18.86 -15.41 4.27
CA GLU A 158 -17.72 -15.19 5.19
C GLU A 158 -17.81 -13.82 5.87
N LEU A 159 -18.05 -12.75 5.12
CA LEU A 159 -18.20 -11.40 5.68
C LEU A 159 -19.34 -11.34 6.70
N LYS A 160 -20.44 -12.05 6.46
CA LYS A 160 -21.59 -12.13 7.38
C LYS A 160 -21.26 -12.93 8.64
N LYS A 161 -20.52 -14.04 8.51
CA LYS A 161 -20.15 -14.92 9.63
C LYS A 161 -19.36 -14.17 10.70
N TYR A 162 -18.44 -13.31 10.30
CA TYR A 162 -17.60 -12.56 11.23
C TYR A 162 -18.19 -11.19 11.62
N GLY A 163 -19.32 -10.78 11.02
CA GLY A 163 -19.94 -9.48 11.30
C GLY A 163 -19.03 -8.29 11.00
N ILE A 164 -18.09 -8.46 10.07
CA ILE A 164 -17.04 -7.47 9.80
C ILE A 164 -17.67 -6.27 9.10
N GLN A 165 -17.45 -5.09 9.67
CA GLN A 165 -17.74 -3.84 8.97
C GLN A 165 -16.64 -3.58 7.94
N MET A 166 -17.05 -3.37 6.69
CA MET A 166 -16.13 -3.09 5.60
C MET A 166 -15.37 -1.77 5.86
N PRO A 167 -14.03 -1.80 5.80
CA PRO A 167 -13.22 -0.58 5.87
C PRO A 167 -13.54 0.40 4.74
N ALA A 168 -13.29 1.69 4.97
CA ALA A 168 -13.56 2.73 3.98
C ALA A 168 -12.42 2.85 2.94
N PHE A 169 -12.28 1.87 2.05
CA PHE A 169 -11.22 1.81 1.03
C PHE A 169 -11.09 3.10 0.21
N ARG A 170 -12.21 3.70 -0.21
CA ARG A 170 -12.22 4.95 -1.00
C ARG A 170 -11.70 6.17 -0.24
N LYS A 171 -11.66 6.13 1.09
CA LYS A 171 -11.21 7.26 1.94
C LYS A 171 -9.73 7.16 2.33
N ILE A 172 -9.03 6.08 1.97
CA ILE A 172 -7.62 5.86 2.34
C ILE A 172 -6.75 7.05 1.98
N GLY A 173 -6.86 7.57 0.74
CA GLY A 173 -6.03 8.67 0.28
C GLY A 173 -6.18 9.94 1.13
N GLY A 174 -7.41 10.26 1.54
CA GLY A 174 -7.72 11.41 2.40
C GLY A 174 -7.32 11.19 3.85
N LEU A 175 -7.53 10.00 4.40
CA LEU A 175 -7.10 9.64 5.75
C LEU A 175 -5.56 9.69 5.88
N LEU A 176 -4.85 9.11 4.90
CA LEU A 176 -3.39 9.21 4.84
C LEU A 176 -2.93 10.66 4.73
N ALA A 177 -3.58 11.49 3.92
CA ALA A 177 -3.21 12.91 3.79
C ALA A 177 -3.43 13.69 5.09
N ASN A 178 -4.50 13.40 5.82
CA ASN A 178 -4.80 14.05 7.09
C ASN A 178 -3.85 13.61 8.22
N GLU A 179 -3.55 12.32 8.32
CA GLU A 179 -2.66 11.81 9.38
C GLU A 179 -1.17 12.11 9.10
N LEU A 180 -0.77 12.17 7.82
CA LEU A 180 0.53 12.71 7.41
C LEU A 180 0.52 14.25 7.33
N GLY A 181 -0.59 14.89 7.71
CA GLY A 181 -0.84 16.32 7.51
C GLY A 181 0.07 17.26 8.31
N ALA A 182 0.81 16.74 9.29
CA ALA A 182 1.87 17.49 9.95
C ALA A 182 2.95 17.98 8.95
N ASP A 183 3.17 17.22 7.87
CA ASP A 183 4.10 17.60 6.80
C ASP A 183 3.49 18.50 5.73
N THR A 184 2.15 18.68 5.67
CA THR A 184 1.55 19.50 4.61
C THR A 184 1.94 20.96 4.70
N ALA A 185 2.12 21.50 5.91
CA ALA A 185 2.57 22.88 6.09
C ALA A 185 4.02 23.08 5.63
N VAL A 186 4.89 22.13 5.96
CA VAL A 186 6.31 22.16 5.56
C VAL A 186 6.45 21.94 4.04
N LEU A 187 5.66 21.02 3.47
CA LEU A 187 5.55 20.81 2.03
C LEU A 187 5.01 22.06 1.31
N HIS A 188 3.98 22.72 1.85
CA HIS A 188 3.47 23.98 1.29
C HIS A 188 4.53 25.07 1.32
N ALA A 189 5.27 25.21 2.42
CA ALA A 189 6.37 26.16 2.52
C ALA A 189 7.48 25.86 1.50
N ALA A 190 7.81 24.58 1.28
CA ALA A 190 8.77 24.16 0.27
C ALA A 190 8.29 24.48 -1.16
N ILE A 191 7.00 24.24 -1.46
CA ILE A 191 6.39 24.58 -2.76
C ILE A 191 6.39 26.11 -2.99
N ILE A 192 6.11 26.90 -1.96
CA ILE A 192 6.18 28.36 -2.05
C ILE A 192 7.61 28.80 -2.35
N ALA A 193 8.60 28.28 -1.62
CA ALA A 193 10.01 28.59 -1.84
C ALA A 193 10.48 28.21 -3.25
N ILE A 194 10.05 27.06 -3.78
CA ILE A 194 10.35 26.66 -5.17
C ILE A 194 9.72 27.65 -6.17
N ASN A 195 8.46 28.05 -5.96
CA ASN A 195 7.79 29.01 -6.83
C ASN A 195 8.47 30.38 -6.83
N GLU A 196 8.97 30.84 -5.68
CA GLU A 196 9.74 32.08 -5.57
C GLU A 196 11.10 31.97 -6.29
N ALA A 197 11.81 30.84 -6.15
CA ALA A 197 13.07 30.60 -6.85
C ALA A 197 12.88 30.54 -8.38
N ILE A 198 11.76 29.99 -8.85
CA ILE A 198 11.39 30.00 -10.28
C ILE A 198 11.22 31.45 -10.76
N ASP A 199 10.53 32.30 -10.00
CA ASP A 199 10.28 33.71 -10.36
C ASP A 199 11.56 34.55 -10.38
N ARG A 200 12.51 34.26 -9.47
CA ARG A 200 13.82 34.93 -9.37
C ARG A 200 14.79 34.55 -10.49
N LYS A 201 14.54 33.46 -11.22
CA LYS A 201 15.38 32.97 -12.34
C LYS A 201 16.84 32.66 -11.95
N ASP A 202 17.08 32.25 -10.69
CA ASP A 202 18.40 31.83 -10.23
C ASP A 202 18.53 30.28 -10.18
N PRO A 203 19.33 29.66 -11.08
CA PRO A 203 19.55 28.21 -11.12
C PRO A 203 20.21 27.62 -9.86
N SER A 204 20.93 28.43 -9.09
CA SER A 204 21.58 27.97 -7.86
C SER A 204 20.58 27.89 -6.72
N GLU A 205 19.66 28.85 -6.66
CA GLU A 205 18.58 28.91 -5.67
C GLU A 205 17.54 27.82 -5.94
N ILE A 206 17.20 27.55 -7.21
CA ILE A 206 16.24 26.49 -7.53
C ILE A 206 16.73 25.12 -7.10
N LEU A 207 18.01 24.80 -7.32
CA LEU A 207 18.58 23.52 -6.88
C LEU A 207 18.49 23.36 -5.37
N LYS A 208 18.75 24.44 -4.62
CA LYS A 208 18.66 24.46 -3.16
C LYS A 208 17.23 24.25 -2.68
N CYS A 209 16.26 24.88 -3.32
CA CYS A 209 14.84 24.71 -3.02
C CYS A 209 14.31 23.33 -3.40
N LEU A 210 14.72 22.78 -4.54
CA LEU A 210 14.37 21.43 -4.98
C LEU A 210 15.00 20.37 -4.06
N SER A 211 16.23 20.61 -3.61
CA SER A 211 16.94 19.72 -2.66
C SER A 211 16.38 19.78 -1.24
N ASN A 212 15.39 20.64 -0.97
CA ASN A 212 14.75 20.70 0.33
C ASN A 212 14.06 19.34 0.60
N PRO A 213 14.41 18.63 1.69
CA PRO A 213 13.77 17.35 2.03
C PRO A 213 12.24 17.45 2.12
N ALA A 214 11.71 18.61 2.52
CA ALA A 214 10.29 18.87 2.58
C ALA A 214 9.60 18.92 1.20
N ALA A 215 10.34 19.17 0.12
CA ALA A 215 9.82 19.11 -1.25
C ALA A 215 9.60 17.66 -1.73
N ARG A 216 10.15 16.67 -1.00
CA ARG A 216 10.02 15.22 -1.28
C ARG A 216 10.44 14.80 -2.69
N LEU A 217 11.31 15.58 -3.34
CA LEU A 217 11.88 15.25 -4.65
C LEU A 217 13.06 14.30 -4.47
N GLN A 218 13.12 13.26 -5.30
CA GLN A 218 14.22 12.30 -5.34
C GLN A 218 14.94 12.40 -6.69
N HIS A 219 16.21 11.95 -6.73
CA HIS A 219 17.02 11.86 -7.95
C HIS A 219 17.26 13.20 -8.69
N LEU A 220 17.40 14.30 -7.94
CA LEU A 220 17.82 15.58 -8.51
C LEU A 220 19.25 15.48 -9.04
N TYR A 221 19.45 15.89 -10.28
CA TYR A 221 20.77 15.92 -10.91
C TYR A 221 21.24 17.39 -11.03
N PRO A 222 22.26 17.81 -10.26
CA PRO A 222 22.71 19.21 -10.26
C PRO A 222 23.04 19.79 -11.65
N PRO A 223 23.63 19.04 -12.60
CA PRO A 223 23.86 19.54 -13.96
C PRO A 223 22.60 19.95 -14.73
N TYR A 224 21.42 19.47 -14.34
CA TYR A 224 20.14 19.78 -15.01
C TYR A 224 19.39 20.96 -14.37
N ALA A 225 20.01 21.71 -13.45
CA ALA A 225 19.37 22.83 -12.76
C ALA A 225 18.69 23.84 -13.70
N ALA A 226 19.39 24.23 -14.77
CA ALA A 226 18.87 25.17 -15.75
C ALA A 226 17.64 24.61 -16.50
N PHE A 227 17.65 23.31 -16.82
CA PHE A 227 16.51 22.63 -17.45
C PHE A 227 15.30 22.57 -16.51
N TYR A 228 15.52 22.22 -15.24
CA TYR A 228 14.45 22.21 -14.23
C TYR A 228 13.81 23.59 -14.10
N GLN A 229 14.61 24.66 -14.10
CA GLN A 229 14.12 26.04 -14.04
C GLN A 229 13.23 26.39 -15.23
N GLU A 230 13.68 26.07 -16.44
CA GLU A 230 12.97 26.42 -17.66
C GLU A 230 11.66 25.64 -17.81
N ASP A 231 11.69 24.32 -17.59
CA ASP A 231 10.48 23.48 -17.64
C ASP A 231 9.47 23.86 -16.56
N MET A 232 9.91 24.07 -15.31
CA MET A 232 8.98 24.45 -14.23
C MET A 232 8.39 25.85 -14.46
N LYS A 233 9.16 26.78 -15.03
CA LYS A 233 8.65 28.10 -15.42
C LYS A 233 7.60 28.00 -16.53
N ASN A 234 7.86 27.18 -17.56
CA ASN A 234 6.90 26.93 -18.64
C ASN A 234 5.62 26.27 -18.11
N ALA A 235 5.75 25.29 -17.21
CA ALA A 235 4.61 24.66 -16.53
C ALA A 235 3.80 25.66 -15.68
N LYS A 236 4.45 26.63 -15.02
CA LYS A 236 3.78 27.68 -14.24
C LYS A 236 3.00 28.66 -15.11
N LEU A 237 3.47 28.93 -16.33
CA LEU A 237 2.82 29.82 -17.30
C LEU A 237 1.63 29.16 -18.02
N ASN A 238 1.65 27.85 -18.20
CA ASN A 238 0.60 27.07 -18.89
C ASN A 238 -0.57 26.66 -17.96
N LYS A 239 -0.92 27.51 -16.99
CA LYS A 239 -2.07 27.27 -16.09
C LYS A 239 -3.41 27.53 -16.77
#